data_AF-A0A4R3TIR9-F1
#
_entry.id   AF-A0A4R3TIR9-F1
#
_cell.length_a   1.000
_cell.length_b   1.000
_cell.length_c   1.000
_cell.angle_alpha   90.00
_cell.angle_beta   90.00
_cell.angle_gamma   90.00
#
_symmetry.space_group_name_H-M   'P 1'
#
loop_
_entity.id
_entity.type
_entity.pdbx_description
1 polymer ?
#
loop_
_entity_poly.entity_id
_entity_poly.type
_entity_poly.pdbx_seq_one_letter_code
_entity_poly.pdbx_strand_id
1 'polypeptide(L)'
;MPQASDIQLAIFSQAVDALGGQRALARHLGIAERDVREWISGEAPLDYATLRETARALIAHSDMCRRLERKLSPAFSENLTEAQIEHLGNPEGKRPTAL
;
A
#
# COMPACT_ATOMS: atom_id res chain seq x y z
N MET A 1 2.06 3.10 30.50
CA MET A 1 0.63 2.76 30.51
C MET A 1 0.35 1.81 29.35
N PRO A 2 -0.34 0.68 29.55
CA PRO A 2 -0.79 -0.19 28.46
C PRO A 2 -1.82 0.54 27.58
N GLN A 3 -1.89 0.18 26.29
CA GLN A 3 -2.83 0.77 25.34
C GLN A 3 -4.25 0.25 25.59
N ALA A 4 -5.26 1.11 25.43
CA ALA A 4 -6.66 0.72 25.50
C ALA A 4 -7.08 -0.08 24.25
N SER A 5 -8.02 -1.02 24.42
CA SER A 5 -8.41 -1.97 23.36
C SER A 5 -9.07 -1.30 22.16
N ASP A 6 -9.87 -0.26 22.39
CA ASP A 6 -10.49 0.57 21.36
C ASP A 6 -9.45 1.31 20.50
N ILE A 7 -8.39 1.83 21.13
CA ILE A 7 -7.27 2.47 20.43
C ILE A 7 -6.51 1.44 19.58
N GLN A 8 -6.25 0.24 20.12
CA GLN A 8 -5.59 -0.82 19.37
C GLN A 8 -6.40 -1.23 18.14
N LEU A 9 -7.72 -1.39 18.31
CA LEU A 9 -8.63 -1.74 17.22
C LEU A 9 -8.67 -0.65 16.14
N ALA A 10 -8.73 0.62 16.54
CA ALA A 10 -8.71 1.75 15.60
C ALA A 10 -7.41 1.81 14.78
N ILE A 11 -6.26 1.53 15.41
CA ILE A 11 -4.97 1.46 14.71
C ILE A 11 -4.91 0.24 13.80
N PHE A 12 -5.41 -0.91 14.25
CA PHE A 12 -5.48 -2.12 13.44
C PHE A 12 -6.32 -1.91 12.18
N SER A 13 -7.49 -1.29 12.31
CA SER A 13 -8.35 -0.95 11.17
C SER A 13 -7.64 -0.04 10.16
N GLN A 14 -6.93 0.99 10.63
CA GLN A 14 -6.10 1.84 9.76
C GLN A 14 -4.98 1.07 9.06
N ALA A 15 -4.35 0.12 9.76
CA ALA A 15 -3.34 -0.75 9.16
C ALA A 15 -3.92 -1.64 8.05
N VAL A 16 -5.13 -2.19 8.27
CA VAL A 16 -5.84 -2.99 7.27
C VAL A 16 -6.12 -2.14 6.02
N ASP A 17 -6.62 -0.91 6.19
CA ASP A 17 -6.88 0.00 5.09
C ASP A 17 -5.61 0.35 4.32
N ALA A 18 -4.51 0.64 5.02
CA ALA A 18 -3.20 0.92 4.41
C ALA A 18 -2.66 -0.24 3.58
N LEU A 19 -2.97 -1.49 3.96
CA LEU A 19 -2.60 -2.70 3.22
C LEU A 19 -3.52 -3.00 2.04
N GLY A 20 -4.58 -2.23 1.83
CA GLY A 20 -5.56 -2.42 0.74
C GLY A 20 -6.83 -3.15 1.16
N GLY A 21 -7.14 -3.18 2.46
CA GLY A 21 -8.41 -3.67 3.02
C GLY A 21 -8.38 -5.13 3.50
N GLN A 22 -9.54 -5.58 3.98
CA GLN A 22 -9.70 -6.89 4.66
C GLN A 22 -9.22 -8.07 3.80
N ARG A 23 -9.60 -8.08 2.52
CA ARG A 23 -9.21 -9.14 1.58
C ARG A 23 -7.69 -9.22 1.36
N ALA A 24 -7.03 -8.07 1.33
CA ALA A 24 -5.58 -8.01 1.12
C ALA A 24 -4.84 -8.57 2.34
N LEU A 25 -5.26 -8.17 3.55
CA LEU A 25 -4.69 -8.70 4.79
C LEU A 25 -4.97 -10.20 4.95
N ALA A 26 -6.20 -10.66 4.70
CA ALA A 26 -6.56 -12.07 4.80
C ALA A 26 -5.70 -12.95 3.88
N ARG A 27 -5.47 -12.49 2.64
CA ARG A 27 -4.57 -13.15 1.69
C ARG A 27 -3.12 -13.18 2.17
N HIS A 28 -2.65 -12.09 2.78
CA HIS A 28 -1.30 -12.01 3.32
C HIS A 28 -1.09 -12.99 4.47
N LEU A 29 -2.08 -13.11 5.36
CA LEU A 29 -2.02 -13.98 6.53
C LEU A 29 -2.40 -15.44 6.23
N GLY A 30 -2.99 -15.72 5.06
CA GLY A 30 -3.43 -17.07 4.70
C GLY A 30 -4.67 -17.54 5.47
N ILE A 31 -5.56 -16.60 5.83
CA ILE A 31 -6.76 -16.84 6.65
C ILE A 31 -8.03 -16.45 5.89
N ALA A 32 -9.21 -16.66 6.49
CA ALA A 32 -10.46 -16.22 5.90
C ALA A 32 -10.65 -14.71 6.09
N GLU A 33 -11.26 -14.04 5.10
CA GLU A 33 -11.61 -12.61 5.22
C GLU A 33 -12.59 -12.34 6.37
N ARG A 34 -13.42 -13.35 6.70
CA ARG A 34 -14.31 -13.33 7.86
C ARG A 34 -13.53 -13.10 9.16
N ASP A 35 -12.38 -13.73 9.34
CA ASP A 35 -11.59 -13.61 10.58
C ASP A 35 -11.12 -12.15 10.76
N VAL A 36 -10.68 -11.52 9.67
CA VAL A 36 -10.28 -10.10 9.67
C VAL A 36 -11.45 -9.19 10.00
N ARG A 37 -12.66 -9.51 9.50
CA ARG A 37 -13.88 -8.76 9.80
C ARG A 37 -14.28 -8.87 11.28
N GLU A 38 -14.19 -10.07 11.85
CA GLU A 38 -14.47 -10.31 13.27
C GLU A 38 -13.50 -9.53 14.17
N TRP A 39 -12.23 -9.42 13.77
CA TRP A 39 -11.28 -8.56 14.49
C TRP A 39 -11.64 -7.08 14.39
N ILE A 40 -11.92 -6.56 13.19
CA ILE A 40 -12.21 -5.12 12.96
C ILE A 40 -13.50 -4.68 13.65
N SER A 41 -14.50 -5.56 13.74
CA SER A 41 -15.75 -5.31 14.46
C SER A 41 -15.61 -5.44 15.98
N GLY A 42 -14.50 -5.99 16.47
CA GLY A 42 -14.30 -6.32 17.88
C GLY A 42 -15.06 -7.56 18.35
N GLU A 43 -15.66 -8.33 17.44
CA GLU A 43 -16.32 -9.61 17.73
C GLU A 43 -15.31 -10.67 18.17
N ALA A 44 -14.06 -10.57 17.69
CA ALA A 44 -12.94 -11.41 18.12
C ALA A 44 -11.75 -10.55 18.59
N PRO A 45 -11.04 -10.95 19.67
CA PRO A 45 -9.87 -10.22 20.14
C PRO A 45 -8.67 -10.38 19.20
N LEU A 46 -7.86 -9.33 19.08
CA LEU A 46 -6.58 -9.37 18.39
C LEU A 46 -5.53 -10.07 19.27
N ASP A 47 -4.92 -11.12 18.75
CA ASP A 47 -3.79 -11.75 19.41
C ASP A 47 -2.45 -11.11 19.02
N TYR A 48 -1.42 -11.40 19.81
CA TYR A 48 -0.08 -10.86 19.59
C TYR A 48 0.51 -11.26 18.23
N ALA A 49 0.25 -12.48 17.77
CA ALA A 49 0.78 -12.99 16.50
C ALA A 49 0.20 -12.19 15.32
N THR A 50 -1.10 -11.92 15.34
CA THR A 50 -1.83 -11.13 14.34
C THR A 50 -1.28 -9.72 14.28
N LEU A 51 -1.07 -9.06 15.42
CA LEU A 51 -0.46 -7.73 15.48
C LEU A 51 0.95 -7.73 14.88
N ARG A 52 1.78 -8.73 15.25
CA ARG A 52 3.15 -8.86 14.75
C ARG A 52 3.22 -9.09 13.25
N GLU A 53 2.39 -9.99 12.72
CA GLU A 53 2.39 -10.28 11.28
C GLU A 53 1.81 -9.13 10.47
N THR A 54 0.78 -8.44 10.99
CA THR A 54 0.25 -7.22 10.34
C THR A 54 1.31 -6.11 10.30
N ALA A 55 2.09 -5.92 11.37
CA ALA A 55 3.21 -4.97 11.38
C ALA A 55 4.30 -5.34 10.36
N ARG A 56 4.61 -6.64 10.19
CA ARG A 56 5.54 -7.12 9.16
C ARG A 56 5.01 -6.87 7.76
N ALA A 57 3.71 -7.08 7.53
CA ALA A 57 3.05 -6.79 6.27
C ALA A 57 3.18 -5.31 5.90
N LEU A 58 2.97 -4.41 6.86
CA LEU A 58 3.13 -2.96 6.66
C LEU A 58 4.54 -2.56 6.25
N ILE A 59 5.56 -3.14 6.90
CA ILE A 59 6.97 -2.88 6.55
C ILE A 59 7.24 -3.35 5.11
N ALA A 60 6.84 -4.58 4.78
CA ALA A 60 7.01 -5.12 3.43
C ALA A 60 6.27 -4.29 2.36
N HIS A 61 5.08 -3.81 2.68
CA HIS A 61 4.29 -2.94 1.81
C HIS A 61 4.97 -1.58 1.61
N SER A 62 5.46 -0.95 2.68
CA SER A 62 6.22 0.31 2.62
C SER A 62 7.47 0.18 1.75
N ASP A 63 8.23 -0.90 1.91
CA ASP A 63 9.42 -1.16 1.11
C ASP A 63 9.09 -1.37 -0.37
N MET A 64 7.98 -2.06 -0.66
CA MET A 64 7.47 -2.21 -2.03
C MET A 64 7.10 -0.85 -2.62
N CYS A 65 6.34 -0.02 -1.88
CA CYS A 65 5.95 1.31 -2.32
C CYS A 65 7.17 2.18 -2.63
N ARG A 66 8.21 2.16 -1.77
CA ARG A 66 9.46 2.88 -2.02
C ARG A 66 10.19 2.41 -3.28
N ARG A 67 10.24 1.10 -3.52
CA ARG A 67 10.86 0.55 -4.74
C ARG A 67 10.09 0.94 -6.00
N LEU A 68 8.76 0.95 -5.95
CA LEU A 68 7.91 1.36 -7.07
C LEU A 68 8.03 2.87 -7.33
N GLU A 69 8.00 3.70 -6.28
CA GLU A 69 8.19 5.14 -6.40
C GLU A 69 9.48 5.47 -7.15
N ARG A 70 10.61 4.86 -6.75
CA ARG A 70 11.90 5.08 -7.43
C ARG A 70 11.86 4.73 -8.92
N LYS A 71 11.10 3.71 -9.32
CA LYS A 71 10.95 3.27 -10.72
C LYS A 71 9.91 4.04 -11.52
N LEU A 72 9.07 4.82 -10.84
CA LEU A 72 8.02 5.64 -11.47
C LEU A 72 8.41 7.12 -11.48
N SER A 73 9.33 7.54 -10.62
CA SER A 73 9.71 8.94 -10.46
C SER A 73 10.31 9.48 -11.76
N PRO A 74 9.70 10.52 -12.38
CA PRO A 74 10.18 11.11 -13.63
C PRO A 74 11.47 11.91 -13.45
N ALA A 75 11.95 12.09 -12.21
CA ALA A 75 13.24 12.69 -11.91
C ALA A 75 14.43 11.86 -12.43
N PHE A 76 14.21 10.56 -12.70
CA PHE A 76 15.20 9.70 -13.33
C PHE A 76 14.81 9.47 -14.80
N SER A 77 15.69 9.86 -15.73
CA SER A 77 15.45 9.72 -17.17
C SER A 77 15.26 8.27 -17.61
N GLU A 78 15.84 7.30 -16.88
CA GLU A 78 15.66 5.86 -17.12
C GLU A 78 14.20 5.38 -16.94
N ASN A 79 13.37 6.15 -16.23
CA ASN A 79 11.96 5.82 -16.02
C ASN A 79 11.06 6.43 -17.11
N LEU A 80 11.61 7.26 -18.00
CA LEU A 80 10.86 7.92 -19.07
C LEU A 80 10.95 7.11 -20.36
N THR A 81 9.86 7.14 -21.12
CA THR A 81 9.85 6.65 -22.50
C THR A 81 10.58 7.65 -23.42
N GLU A 82 11.06 7.18 -24.57
CA GLU A 82 11.73 8.03 -25.57
C GLU A 82 10.88 9.25 -25.96
N ALA A 83 9.59 9.04 -26.20
CA ALA A 83 8.65 10.12 -26.55
C ALA A 83 8.51 11.19 -25.44
N GLN A 84 8.60 10.78 -24.16
CA GLN A 84 8.56 11.72 -23.04
C GLN A 84 9.86 12.53 -22.92
N ILE A 85 11.01 11.91 -23.22
CA ILE A 85 12.32 12.59 -23.25
C ILE A 85 12.35 13.62 -24.37
N GLU A 86 11.88 13.26 -25.57
CA GLU A 86 11.79 14.19 -26.71
C GLU A 86 10.89 15.40 -26.40
N HIS A 87 9.75 15.17 -25.73
CA HIS A 87 8.83 16.24 -25.34
C HIS A 87 9.44 17.20 -24.30
N LEU A 88 10.27 16.72 -23.38
CA LEU A 88 10.99 17.56 -22.41
C LEU A 88 12.03 18.47 -23.10
N GLY A 89 12.65 18.00 -24.17
CA GLY A 89 13.62 18.76 -24.95
C GLY A 89 13.00 19.80 -25.89
N ASN A 90 11.69 19.71 -26.15
CA ASN A 90 11.00 20.59 -27.08
C ASN A 90 9.61 21.00 -26.55
N PRO A 91 9.54 21.93 -25.56
CA PRO A 91 8.30 22.30 -24.88
C PRO A 91 7.24 22.94 -25.79
N GLU A 92 7.58 23.34 -27.01
CA GLU A 92 6.66 23.90 -28.02
C GLU A 92 6.34 22.96 -29.20
N GLY A 93 6.75 21.69 -29.14
CA GLY A 93 6.54 20.72 -30.22
C GLY A 93 5.07 20.42 -30.51
N LYS A 94 4.54 21.00 -31.61
CA LYS A 94 3.23 20.72 -32.20
C LYS A 94 2.80 19.25 -32.04
N ARG A 95 1.56 19.04 -31.55
CA ARG A 95 0.89 17.74 -31.56
C ARG A 95 1.02 17.10 -32.95
N PRO A 96 1.42 15.82 -33.06
CA PRO A 96 1.41 15.15 -34.35
C PRO A 96 -0.02 15.12 -34.87
N THR A 97 -0.22 15.69 -36.05
CA THR A 97 -1.48 15.62 -36.79
C THR A 97 -1.61 14.16 -37.23
N ALA A 98 -2.61 13.46 -36.70
CA ALA A 98 -2.94 12.11 -37.13
C ALA A 98 -3.28 12.11 -38.62
N LEU A 99 -2.65 11.20 -39.37
CA LEU A 99 -3.08 10.74 -40.70
C LEU A 99 -3.40 9.25 -40.59
#